data_AF-A0A2U8PZK0-F1
#
_entry.id   AF-A0A2U8PZK0-F1
#
_cell.length_a   1.000
_cell.length_b   1.000
_cell.length_c   1.000
_cell.angle_alpha   90.00
_cell.angle_beta   90.00
_cell.angle_gamma   90.00
#
_symmetry.space_group_name_H-M   'P 1'
#
loop_
_entity.id
_entity.type
_entity.pdbx_description
1 polymer ?
#
loop_
_entity_poly.entity_id
_entity_poly.type
_entity_poly.pdbx_seq_one_letter_code
_entity_poly.pdbx_strand_id
1 'polypeptide(L)'
;MTPTKIAVAAVLLSAACLMPTMAQAQFSEPAAYQAAHPDRDVLNGGQLTPAGRAARGETVAPSEAYAAYPSGVTPVVRPRHRRHH
;
A
#
# COMPACT_ATOMS: atom_id res chain seq x y z
N MET A 1 -9.68 21.18 -48.54
CA MET A 1 -9.25 19.77 -48.35
C MET A 1 -9.94 18.92 -49.41
N THR A 2 -9.26 17.95 -50.03
CA THR A 2 -9.87 17.07 -51.05
C THR A 2 -10.51 15.84 -50.38
N PRO A 3 -11.55 15.23 -50.98
CA PRO A 3 -12.24 14.07 -50.42
C PRO A 3 -11.29 12.88 -50.18
N THR A 4 -10.27 12.72 -51.02
CA THR A 4 -9.22 11.72 -50.86
C THR A 4 -8.39 11.93 -49.58
N LYS A 5 -8.05 13.17 -49.24
CA LYS A 5 -7.32 13.49 -48.01
C LYS A 5 -8.18 13.24 -46.77
N ILE A 6 -9.49 13.43 -46.87
CA ILE A 6 -10.44 13.14 -45.79
C ILE A 6 -10.54 11.62 -45.57
N ALA A 7 -10.66 10.84 -46.65
CA ALA A 7 -10.70 9.38 -46.56
C ALA A 7 -9.42 8.80 -45.96
N VAL A 8 -8.25 9.29 -46.39
CA VAL A 8 -6.95 8.88 -45.82
C VAL A 8 -6.85 9.27 -44.35
N ALA A 9 -7.27 10.47 -43.97
CA ALA A 9 -7.26 10.90 -42.58
C ALA A 9 -8.21 10.04 -41.71
N ALA A 10 -9.39 9.70 -42.21
CA ALA A 10 -10.33 8.84 -41.51
C ALA A 10 -9.78 7.42 -41.30
N VAL A 11 -9.16 6.83 -42.32
CA VAL A 11 -8.53 5.50 -42.23
C VAL A 11 -7.37 5.52 -41.22
N LEU A 12 -6.50 6.54 -41.26
CA LEU A 12 -5.39 6.68 -40.32
C LEU A 12 -5.88 6.87 -38.88
N LEU A 13 -6.94 7.66 -38.68
CA LEU A 13 -7.54 7.88 -37.37
C LEU A 13 -8.19 6.60 -36.83
N SER A 14 -8.96 5.88 -37.66
CA SER A 14 -9.53 4.58 -37.29
C SER A 14 -8.45 3.55 -36.95
N ALA A 15 -7.37 3.48 -37.73
CA ALA A 15 -6.24 2.58 -37.46
C ALA A 15 -5.50 2.94 -36.16
N ALA A 16 -5.36 4.23 -35.83
CA ALA A 16 -4.78 4.67 -34.56
C ALA A 16 -5.67 4.34 -33.36
N CYS A 17 -7.00 4.38 -33.53
CA CYS A 17 -7.96 3.99 -32.49
C CYS A 17 -8.05 2.48 -32.26
N LEU A 18 -7.49 1.64 -33.14
CA LEU A 18 -7.42 0.19 -32.96
C LEU A 18 -6.27 -0.27 -32.04
N MET A 19 -5.55 0.64 -31.38
CA MET A 19 -4.62 0.26 -30.31
C MET A 19 -5.36 -0.58 -29.28
N PRO A 20 -4.95 -1.85 -29.07
CA PRO A 20 -5.50 -2.63 -27.99
C PRO A 20 -4.99 -1.99 -26.71
N THR A 21 -5.89 -1.41 -25.91
CA THR A 21 -5.64 -1.09 -24.49
C THR A 21 -5.50 -2.36 -23.65
N MET A 22 -4.84 -3.38 -24.18
CA MET A 22 -4.50 -4.65 -23.52
C MET A 22 -3.25 -4.45 -22.64
N ALA A 23 -3.17 -3.33 -21.92
CA ALA A 23 -2.19 -3.11 -20.85
C ALA A 23 -2.87 -3.05 -19.48
N GLN A 24 -4.17 -3.35 -19.43
CA GLN A 24 -4.90 -3.60 -18.20
C GLN A 24 -5.49 -5.00 -18.31
N ALA A 25 -4.64 -6.02 -18.27
CA ALA A 25 -5.09 -7.32 -17.81
C ALA A 25 -5.68 -7.08 -16.43
N GLN A 26 -7.01 -7.09 -16.41
CA GLN A 26 -7.87 -6.86 -15.27
C GLN A 26 -7.38 -7.79 -14.16
N PHE A 27 -6.71 -7.27 -13.13
CA PHE A 27 -6.61 -7.98 -11.87
C PHE A 27 -8.00 -7.97 -11.23
N SER A 28 -8.93 -8.73 -11.82
CA SER A 28 -10.32 -8.84 -11.40
C SER A 28 -10.48 -9.67 -10.13
N GLU A 29 -9.41 -10.27 -9.64
CA GLU A 29 -9.41 -10.99 -8.37
C GLU A 29 -8.26 -10.52 -7.45
N PRO A 30 -8.58 -10.04 -6.24
CA PRO A 30 -7.58 -9.71 -5.22
C PRO A 30 -6.61 -10.85 -4.92
N ALA A 31 -7.03 -12.11 -5.10
CA ALA A 31 -6.21 -13.29 -4.88
C ALA A 31 -5.14 -13.49 -5.97
N ALA A 32 -5.48 -13.27 -7.24
CA ALA A 32 -4.54 -13.40 -8.35
C ALA A 32 -3.43 -12.33 -8.28
N TYR A 33 -3.78 -11.11 -7.87
CA TYR A 33 -2.79 -10.05 -7.66
C TYR A 33 -1.83 -10.37 -6.50
N GLN A 34 -2.35 -10.93 -5.39
CA GLN A 34 -1.52 -11.38 -4.25
C GLN A 34 -0.56 -12.50 -4.64
N ALA A 35 -0.99 -13.44 -5.48
CA ALA A 35 -0.11 -14.53 -5.94
C ALA A 35 1.07 -14.00 -6.77
N ALA A 36 0.86 -12.94 -7.57
CA ALA A 36 1.91 -12.30 -8.35
C ALA A 36 2.78 -11.33 -7.52
N HIS A 37 2.22 -10.76 -6.45
CA HIS A 37 2.89 -9.76 -5.60
C HIS A 37 2.77 -10.16 -4.12
N PRO A 38 3.49 -11.20 -3.66
CA PRO A 38 3.39 -11.71 -2.29
C PRO A 38 3.91 -10.72 -1.24
N ASP A 39 4.70 -9.73 -1.66
CA ASP A 39 5.18 -8.61 -0.85
C ASP A 39 4.15 -7.49 -0.72
N ARG A 40 3.00 -7.56 -1.42
CA ARG A 40 1.97 -6.52 -1.45
C ARG A 40 0.65 -6.99 -0.83
N ASP A 41 0.14 -6.20 0.09
CA ASP A 41 -1.12 -6.46 0.78
C ASP A 41 -2.28 -5.73 0.10
N VAL A 42 -3.09 -6.45 -0.66
CA VAL A 42 -4.25 -5.89 -1.37
C VAL A 42 -5.35 -5.39 -0.44
N LEU A 43 -5.47 -5.93 0.77
CA LEU A 43 -6.49 -5.48 1.74
C LEU A 43 -6.14 -4.09 2.29
N ASN A 44 -4.85 -3.77 2.32
CA ASN A 44 -4.33 -2.49 2.75
C ASN A 44 -3.91 -1.60 1.56
N GLY A 45 -4.55 -1.75 0.40
CA GLY A 45 -4.33 -0.87 -0.76
C GLY A 45 -2.99 -1.07 -1.48
N GLY A 46 -2.39 -2.26 -1.38
CA GLY A 46 -1.11 -2.58 -2.00
C GLY A 46 0.10 -2.11 -1.18
N GLN A 47 -0.06 -1.87 0.11
CA GLN A 47 1.06 -1.58 0.99
C GLN A 47 2.00 -2.79 1.11
N LEU A 48 3.26 -2.55 1.47
CA LEU A 48 4.22 -3.63 1.70
C LEU A 48 3.78 -4.49 2.89
N THR A 49 3.75 -5.81 2.70
CA THR A 49 3.53 -6.77 3.78
C THR A 49 4.66 -6.66 4.82
N PRO A 50 4.45 -7.12 6.07
CA PRO A 50 5.51 -7.13 7.08
C PRO A 50 6.78 -7.85 6.60
N ALA A 51 6.62 -8.96 5.86
CA ALA A 51 7.73 -9.70 5.27
C ALA A 51 8.42 -8.91 4.13
N GLY A 52 7.65 -8.26 3.24
CA GLY A 52 8.20 -7.41 2.18
C GLY A 52 8.95 -6.20 2.73
N ARG A 53 8.42 -5.60 3.80
CA ARG A 53 9.07 -4.50 4.52
C ARG A 53 10.38 -4.95 5.18
N ALA A 54 10.39 -6.15 5.76
CA ALA A 54 11.60 -6.73 6.33
C ALA A 54 12.68 -7.01 5.29
N ALA A 55 12.31 -7.53 4.12
CA ALA A 55 13.22 -7.75 3.00
C ALA A 55 13.81 -6.43 2.46
N ARG A 56 13.08 -5.31 2.58
CA ARG A 56 13.55 -3.96 2.22
C ARG A 56 14.41 -3.30 3.31
N GLY A 57 14.61 -3.95 4.44
CA GLY A 57 15.33 -3.37 5.59
C GLY A 57 14.53 -2.29 6.33
N GLU A 58 13.24 -2.15 6.04
CA GLU A 58 12.31 -1.24 6.72
C GLU A 58 11.69 -1.92 7.96
N THR A 59 12.40 -2.89 8.55
CA THR A 59 11.97 -3.56 9.78
C THR A 59 11.76 -2.52 10.87
N VAL A 60 10.51 -2.38 11.34
CA VAL A 60 10.22 -1.64 12.56
C VAL A 60 10.94 -2.37 13.69
N ALA A 61 11.94 -1.73 14.30
CA ALA A 61 12.62 -2.31 15.45
C ALA A 61 11.58 -2.50 16.56
N PRO A 62 11.52 -3.67 17.23
CA PRO A 62 10.57 -3.92 18.32
C PRO A 62 10.63 -2.85 19.43
N SER A 63 11.80 -2.22 19.60
CA SER A 63 12.02 -1.10 20.52
C SER A 63 11.20 0.15 20.17
N GLU A 64 10.92 0.40 18.89
CA GLU A 64 10.09 1.54 18.45
C GLU A 64 8.59 1.25 18.62
N ALA A 65 8.17 -0.02 18.55
CA ALA A 65 6.77 -0.40 18.74
C ALA A 65 6.26 -0.06 20.15
N TYR A 66 7.15 -0.11 21.15
CA TYR A 66 6.84 0.27 22.54
C TYR A 66 7.09 1.76 22.85
N ALA A 67 7.79 2.50 21.99
CA ALA A 67 8.11 3.91 22.22
C ALA A 67 6.87 4.82 22.17
N ALA A 68 5.81 4.39 21.48
CA ALA A 68 4.53 5.09 21.44
C ALA A 68 3.67 4.85 22.71
N TYR A 69 4.06 3.90 23.57
CA TYR A 69 3.36 3.67 24.83
C TYR A 69 3.78 4.75 25.83
N PRO A 70 2.86 5.59 26.35
CA PRO A 70 3.22 6.57 27.35
C PRO A 70 3.82 5.83 28.55
N SER A 71 5.04 6.21 28.96
CA SER A 71 5.68 5.65 30.14
C SER A 71 4.72 5.77 31.32
N GLY A 72 4.24 4.63 31.82
CA GLY A 72 3.31 4.61 32.94
C GLY A 72 3.93 5.40 34.09
N VAL A 73 3.29 6.51 34.44
CA VAL A 73 3.66 7.33 35.60
C VAL A 73 3.82 6.39 36.78
N THR A 74 5.05 6.22 37.27
CA THR A 74 5.31 5.45 38.48
C THR A 74 4.50 6.10 39.61
N PRO A 75 3.51 5.42 40.21
CA PRO A 75 2.78 6.02 41.32
C PRO A 75 3.78 6.24 42.46
N VAL A 76 3.96 7.49 42.86
CA VAL A 76 4.76 7.84 44.04
C VAL A 76 4.04 7.27 45.26
N VAL A 77 4.53 6.12 45.76
CA VAL A 77 4.07 5.55 47.02
C VAL A 77 4.58 6.44 48.15
N ARG A 78 3.74 7.36 48.63
CA ARG A 78 4.04 8.17 49.81
C ARG A 78 3.86 7.30 51.06
N PRO A 79 4.87 7.14 51.93
CA PRO A 79 4.70 6.44 53.19
C PRO A 79 3.72 7.22 54.06
N ARG A 80 2.52 6.68 54.28
CA ARG A 80 1.60 7.22 55.29
C ARG A 80 2.10 6.78 56.65
N HIS A 81 2.65 7.72 57.41
CA HIS A 81 3.06 7.53 58.79
C HIS A 81 1.82 7.13 59.61
N ARG A 82 1.72 5.85 59.95
CA ARG A 82 0.66 5.30 60.80
C ARG A 82 0.94 5.76 62.22
N ARG A 83 0.26 6.80 62.69
CA ARG A 83 0.23 7.14 64.12
C ARG A 83 -0.52 6.03 64.83
N HIS A 84 0.21 5.28 65.65
CA HIS A 84 -0.37 4.39 66.65
C HIS A 84 -0.74 5.23 67.88
N HIS A 85 -1.94 4.99 68.40
CA HIS A 85 -2.46 5.52 69.66
C HIS A 85 -1.72 4.93 70.85
#